data_AF-J3MDC9-F1
#
_entry.id   AF-J3MDC9-F1
#
_cell.length_a   1.000
_cell.length_b   1.000
_cell.length_c   1.000
_cell.angle_alpha   90.00
_cell.angle_beta   90.00
_cell.angle_gamma   90.00
#
_symmetry.space_group_name_H-M   'P 1'
#
loop_
_entity.id
_entity.type
_entity.pdbx_description
1 polymer ?
#
loop_
_entity_poly.entity_id
_entity_poly.type
_entity_poly.pdbx_seq_one_letter_code
_entity_poly.pdbx_strand_id
1 'polypeptide(L)' 'MAATAVQSTGQADARGHVVFVPSAGMGHLLPFSRFIGALSRHDVDISVITIVPTVSAAEVDQ' A
#
# COMPACT_ATOMS: atom_id res chain seq x y z
N MET A 1 3.00 42.12 3.77
CA MET A 1 4.13 41.18 3.62
C MET A 1 3.63 39.98 2.84
N ALA A 2 4.09 39.80 1.61
CA ALA A 2 3.80 38.62 0.80
C ALA A 2 4.87 37.56 1.07
N ALA A 3 4.47 36.35 1.45
CA ALA A 3 5.39 35.24 1.67
C ALA A 3 5.89 34.70 0.32
N THR A 4 7.19 34.79 0.09
CA THR A 4 7.86 34.18 -1.06
C THR A 4 7.87 32.66 -0.89
N ALA A 5 7.15 31.95 -1.75
CA ALA A 5 7.23 30.49 -1.81
C ALA A 5 8.58 30.09 -2.41
N VAL A 6 9.39 29.39 -1.62
CA VAL A 6 10.59 28.69 -2.09
C VAL A 6 10.15 27.50 -2.95
N GLN A 7 10.43 27.55 -4.24
CA GLN A 7 10.18 26.41 -5.13
C GLN A 7 11.34 25.42 -4.98
N SER A 8 11.08 24.31 -4.30
CA SER A 8 12.01 23.17 -4.22
C SER A 8 12.19 22.58 -5.62
N THR A 9 13.43 22.55 -6.12
CA THR A 9 13.81 22.08 -7.46
C THR A 9 13.88 20.55 -7.58
N GLY A 10 13.05 19.82 -6.86
CA GLY A 10 12.86 18.39 -7.04
C GLY A 10 11.42 18.15 -7.44
N GLN A 11 11.14 18.02 -8.74
CA GLN A 11 9.89 17.43 -9.22
C GLN A 11 9.96 15.94 -8.85
N ALA A 12 9.81 15.62 -7.57
CA ALA A 12 9.35 14.31 -7.17
C ALA A 12 8.03 14.11 -7.90
N ASP A 13 7.91 13.02 -8.65
CA ASP A 13 6.63 12.63 -9.22
C ASP A 13 5.60 12.73 -8.09
N ALA A 14 4.64 13.65 -8.19
CA ALA A 14 3.81 14.05 -7.04
C ALA A 14 2.78 12.98 -6.66
N ARG A 15 2.94 11.78 -7.22
CA ARG A 15 2.14 10.59 -7.01
C ARG A 15 2.40 10.12 -5.58
N GLY A 16 1.34 10.08 -4.78
CA GLY A 16 1.42 9.54 -3.43
C GLY A 16 1.86 8.07 -3.48
N HIS A 17 2.64 7.62 -2.50
CA HIS A 17 3.00 6.21 -2.34
C HIS A 17 2.43 5.67 -1.04
N VAL A 18 1.67 4.58 -1.11
CA VAL A 18 0.99 3.97 0.04
C VAL A 18 1.43 2.52 0.20
N VAL A 19 1.75 2.15 1.44
CA VAL A 19 2.16 0.79 1.80
C VAL A 19 1.11 0.13 2.67
N PHE A 20 0.72 -1.10 2.31
CA PHE A 20 -0.23 -1.91 3.08
C PHE A 20 0.47 -3.12 3.71
N VAL A 21 0.18 -3.35 4.99
CA VAL A 21 0.65 -4.52 5.74
C VAL A 21 -0.56 -5.23 6.36
N PRO A 22 -1.28 -6.08 5.60
CA PRO A 22 -2.39 -6.84 6.16
C PRO A 22 -1.87 -7.84 7.20
N SER A 23 -2.64 -8.04 8.27
CA SER A 23 -2.43 -9.17 9.18
C SER A 23 -2.74 -10.51 8.49
N ALA A 24 -2.39 -11.62 9.13
CA ALA A 24 -2.61 -12.95 8.58
C ALA A 24 -4.11 -13.32 8.51
N GLY A 25 -4.45 -14.18 7.53
CA GLY A 25 -5.78 -14.76 7.37
C GLY A 25 -6.67 -14.05 6.34
N MET A 26 -7.64 -14.79 5.79
CA MET A 26 -8.53 -14.32 4.72
C MET A 26 -9.43 -13.15 5.15
N GLY A 27 -9.76 -13.05 6.44
CA GLY A 27 -10.52 -11.94 7.01
C GLY A 27 -9.80 -10.59 6.90
N HIS A 28 -8.48 -10.57 6.79
CA HIS A 28 -7.68 -9.36 6.58
C HIS A 28 -7.28 -9.19 5.11
N LEU A 29 -6.88 -10.28 4.44
CA LEU A 29 -6.40 -10.24 3.07
C LEU A 29 -7.49 -9.79 2.09
N LEU A 30 -8.70 -10.36 2.18
CA LEU A 30 -9.78 -10.05 1.24
C LEU A 30 -10.24 -8.57 1.27
N PRO A 31 -10.52 -7.95 2.43
CA PRO A 31 -10.91 -6.55 2.47
C PRO A 31 -9.77 -5.62 2.03
N PHE A 32 -8.52 -5.91 2.39
CA PHE A 32 -7.38 -5.12 1.92
C PHE A 32 -7.22 -5.21 0.40
N SER A 33 -7.30 -6.41 -0.19
CA SER A 33 -7.21 -6.57 -1.65
C SER A 33 -8.32 -5.80 -2.38
N ARG A 34 -9.55 -5.79 -1.85
CA ARG A 34 -10.66 -4.99 -2.40
C ARG A 34 -10.38 -3.49 -2.31
N PHE A 35 -9.90 -3.02 -1.16
CA PHE A 35 -9.56 -1.62 -0.96
C PHE A 35 -8.41 -1.18 -1.85
N ILE A 36 -7.33 -1.97 -1.93
CA ILE A 36 -6.18 -1.74 -2.80
C ILE A 36 -6.62 -1.66 -4.26
N GLY A 37 -7.46 -2.59 -4.74
CA GLY A 37 -7.96 -2.56 -6.12
C GLY A 37 -8.88 -1.36 -6.43
N ALA A 38 -9.57 -0.81 -5.43
CA ALA A 38 -10.27 0.46 -5.59
C ALA A 38 -9.30 1.64 -5.62
N LEU A 39 -8.31 1.65 -4.73
CA LEU A 39 -7.31 2.71 -4.61
C LEU A 39 -6.38 2.78 -5.84
N SER A 40 -6.05 1.65 -6.45
CA SER A 40 -5.16 1.55 -7.62
C SER A 40 -5.73 2.20 -8.89
N ARG A 41 -6.98 2.67 -8.86
CA ARG A 41 -7.60 3.46 -9.94
C ARG A 41 -7.25 4.94 -9.85
N HIS A 42 -6.61 5.35 -8.78
CA HIS A 42 -6.13 6.72 -8.58
C HIS A 42 -4.64 6.81 -8.92
N ASP A 43 -4.16 8.04 -9.03
CA ASP A 43 -2.76 8.33 -9.37
C ASP A 43 -1.84 8.17 -8.14
N VAL A 44 -1.71 6.93 -7.68
CA VAL A 44 -1.00 6.54 -6.47
C VAL A 44 -0.22 5.26 -6.72
N ASP A 45 1.01 5.20 -6.21
CA ASP A 45 1.77 3.96 -6.20
C ASP A 45 1.43 3.15 -4.96
N ILE A 46 1.35 1.83 -5.10
CA ILE A 46 0.93 0.94 -4.01
C ILE A 46 1.95 -0.19 -3.83
N SER A 47 2.36 -0.42 -2.59
CA SER A 47 3.12 -1.61 -2.22
C SER A 47 2.36 -2.41 -1.17
N VAL A 48 2.38 -3.73 -1.30
CA VAL A 48 1.74 -4.65 -0.34
C VAL A 48 2.81 -5.55 0.24
N ILE A 49 2.99 -5.49 1.56
CA ILE A 49 3.90 -6.37 2.27
C ILE A 49 3.14 -7.62 2.65
N THR A 50 3.60 -8.76 2.16
CA THR A 50 3.05 -10.08 2.49
C THR A 50 4.02 -10.83 3.41
N ILE A 51 3.46 -11.50 4.42
CA ILE A 51 4.22 -12.35 5.35
C ILE A 51 4.10 -13.79 4.84
N VAL A 52 5.22 -14.48 4.76
CA VAL A 52 5.31 -15.88 4.29
C VAL A 52 5.99 -16.77 5.35
N PRO A 53 5.62 -18.06 5.46
CA PRO A 53 4.48 -18.70 4.80
C PRO A 53 3.14 -18.14 5.30
N THR A 54 2.10 -18.19 4.48
CA THR A 54 0.75 -17.83 4.94
C THR A 54 0.27 -18.87 5.96
N VAL A 55 -0.64 -18.49 6.86
CA VAL A 55 -1.22 -19.42 7.84
C VAL A 55 -1.75 -20.68 7.16
N SER A 56 -2.51 -20.52 6.07
CA SER A 56 -3.04 -21.65 5.30
C SER A 56 -1.97 -22.52 4.65
N ALA A 57 -0.81 -21.97 4.30
CA ALA A 57 0.31 -22.79 3.80
C ALA A 57 0.97 -23.57 4.94
N ALA A 58 1.14 -22.94 6.11
CA ALA A 58 1.72 -23.59 7.28
C ALA A 58 0.81 -24.72 7.84
N GLU A 59 -0.51 -24.60 7.72
CA GLU A 59 -1.48 -25.62 8.15
C GLU A 59 -1.46 -26.89 7.29
N VAL A 60 -0.97 -26.83 6.05
CA VAL A 60 -0.88 -27.99 5.14
C VAL A 60 0.33 -28.87 5.47
N ASP A 61 1.37 -28.29 6.07
CA ASP A 61 2.61 -28.98 6.45
C ASP A 61 2.59 -29.52 7.90
N GLN A 62 1.44 -29.45 8.60
CA GLN A 62 1.27 -29.92 9.99
C GLN A 62 0.71 -31.35 10.07
#